data_AF-C4L1P9-F1
#
_entry.id   AF-C4L1P9-F1
#
_cell.length_a   1.000
_cell.length_b   1.000
_cell.length_c   1.000
_cell.angle_alpha   90.00
_cell.angle_beta   90.00
_cell.angle_gamma   90.00
#
_symmetry.space_group_name_H-M   'P 1'
#
loop_
_entity.id
_entity.type
_entity.pdbx_description
1 polymer ?
#
loop_
_entity_poly.entity_id
_entity_poly.type
_entity_poly.pdbx_seq_one_letter_code
_entity_poly.pdbx_strand_id
1 'polypeptide(L)'
;MVDHEVRLEQMLKDDEKRKRQMVIPLIGVMLLFFLYFWKTDILLLLPMIIVGQVPLLYHAWHRKKLLLSFNENTRYQQLVRSEFASKFAQPLLLLMLIASVELEWITLLTFIIAAFIGILSLLILSVRFDRKLKEIDPLHVTGVELGHVQLQRKKRKSEA
;
A
#
# COMPACT_ATOMS: atom_id res chain seq x y z
N MET A 1 -10.73 24.97 -1.44
CA MET A 1 -10.23 23.79 -0.69
C MET A 1 -11.43 23.10 -0.06
N VAL A 2 -11.52 21.77 -0.17
CA VAL A 2 -12.63 20.99 0.42
C VAL A 2 -12.40 20.87 1.93
N ASP A 3 -13.48 20.84 2.72
CA ASP A 3 -13.41 20.68 4.17
C ASP A 3 -12.89 19.28 4.59
N HIS A 4 -12.28 19.19 5.77
CA HIS A 4 -11.63 17.97 6.25
C HIS A 4 -12.62 16.81 6.44
N GLU A 5 -13.82 17.06 6.98
CA GLU A 5 -14.81 16.00 7.22
C GLU A 5 -15.33 15.40 5.91
N VAL A 6 -15.54 16.25 4.91
CA VAL A 6 -15.97 15.83 3.56
C VAL A 6 -14.89 14.97 2.90
N ARG A 7 -13.61 15.37 3.01
CA ARG A 7 -12.48 14.57 2.51
C ARG A 7 -12.41 13.21 3.20
N LEU A 8 -12.56 13.19 4.52
CA LEU A 8 -12.53 11.96 5.31
C LEU A 8 -13.64 11.00 4.88
N GLU A 9 -14.87 11.49 4.70
CA GLU A 9 -15.98 10.65 4.26
C GLU A 9 -15.76 10.09 2.85
N GLN A 10 -15.26 10.90 1.92
CA GLN A 10 -14.93 10.46 0.56
C GLN A 10 -13.83 9.40 0.56
N MET A 11 -12.78 9.60 1.36
CA MET A 11 -11.70 8.62 1.50
C MET A 11 -12.18 7.32 2.15
N LEU A 12 -13.07 7.38 3.14
CA LEU A 12 -13.66 6.19 3.76
C LEU A 12 -14.51 5.38 2.78
N LYS A 13 -15.33 6.05 1.96
CA LYS A 13 -16.16 5.39 0.94
C LYS A 13 -15.32 4.72 -0.14
N ASP A 14 -14.26 5.36 -0.61
CA ASP A 14 -13.34 4.73 -1.56
C ASP A 14 -12.62 3.55 -0.91
N ASP A 15 -12.04 3.72 0.29
CA ASP A 15 -11.29 2.67 0.99
C ASP A 15 -12.14 1.42 1.28
N GLU A 16 -13.39 1.59 1.74
CA GLU A 16 -14.31 0.45 1.98
C GLU A 16 -14.61 -0.32 0.69
N LYS A 17 -14.90 0.40 -0.39
CA LYS A 17 -15.15 -0.20 -1.71
C LYS A 17 -13.93 -0.98 -2.20
N ARG A 18 -12.72 -0.43 -2.05
CA ARG A 18 -11.50 -1.06 -2.53
C ARG A 18 -11.02 -2.20 -1.63
N LYS A 19 -11.21 -2.10 -0.32
CA LYS A 19 -10.92 -3.20 0.62
C LYS A 19 -11.72 -4.45 0.29
N ARG A 20 -12.99 -4.31 -0.10
CA ARG A 20 -13.79 -5.43 -0.60
C ARG A 20 -13.22 -6.04 -1.88
N GLN A 21 -12.67 -5.21 -2.77
CA GLN A 21 -12.00 -5.67 -4.00
C GLN A 21 -10.68 -6.39 -3.72
N MET A 22 -10.02 -6.14 -2.58
CA MET A 22 -8.78 -6.80 -2.17
C MET A 22 -8.94 -8.23 -1.64
N VAL A 23 -10.17 -8.68 -1.36
CA VAL A 23 -10.41 -10.05 -0.86
C VAL A 23 -10.04 -11.10 -1.91
N ILE A 24 -10.41 -10.91 -3.17
CA ILE A 24 -10.14 -11.87 -4.25
C ILE A 24 -8.63 -12.03 -4.48
N PRO A 25 -7.84 -10.95 -4.65
CA PRO A 25 -6.40 -11.08 -4.75
C PRO A 25 -5.74 -11.70 -3.52
N LEU A 26 -6.22 -11.41 -2.30
CA LEU A 26 -5.69 -12.01 -1.08
C LEU A 26 -5.83 -13.54 -1.11
N ILE A 27 -7.00 -14.05 -1.51
CA ILE A 27 -7.24 -15.50 -1.69
C ILE A 27 -6.28 -16.05 -2.76
N GLY A 28 -6.10 -15.35 -3.87
CA GLY A 28 -5.17 -15.74 -4.93
C GLY A 28 -3.72 -15.82 -4.45
N VAL A 29 -3.25 -14.84 -3.67
CA VAL A 29 -1.91 -14.84 -3.06
C VAL A 29 -1.75 -16.02 -2.10
N MET A 30 -2.75 -16.32 -1.26
CA MET A 30 -2.69 -17.46 -0.35
C MET A 30 -2.62 -18.80 -1.09
N LEU A 31 -3.39 -18.95 -2.17
CA LEU A 31 -3.38 -20.16 -2.99
C LEU A 31 -2.03 -20.34 -3.71
N LEU A 32 -1.48 -19.26 -4.27
CA LEU A 32 -0.14 -19.27 -4.88
C LEU A 32 0.95 -19.55 -3.85
N PHE A 33 0.83 -19.04 -2.63
CA PHE A 33 1.75 -19.37 -1.54
C PHE A 33 1.75 -20.87 -1.21
N PHE A 34 0.55 -21.46 -1.12
CA PHE A 34 0.41 -22.89 -0.86
C PHE A 34 1.04 -23.72 -1.98
N LEU A 35 0.81 -23.34 -3.25
CA LEU A 35 1.44 -23.99 -4.40
C LEU A 35 2.96 -23.83 -4.41
N TYR A 36 3.47 -22.65 -4.05
CA TYR A 36 4.90 -22.41 -3.90
C TYR A 36 5.50 -23.34 -2.83
N PHE A 37 4.87 -23.47 -1.66
CA PHE A 37 5.36 -24.36 -0.61
C PHE A 37 5.36 -25.83 -1.05
N TRP A 38 4.38 -26.23 -1.86
CA TRP A 38 4.29 -27.59 -2.38
C TRP A 38 5.32 -27.91 -3.47
N LYS A 39 5.59 -26.97 -4.38
CA LYS A 39 6.46 -27.18 -5.54
C LYS A 39 7.88 -26.66 -5.37
N THR A 40 8.10 -25.77 -4.41
CA THR A 40 9.37 -25.05 -4.15
C THR A 40 9.95 -24.38 -5.40
N ASP A 41 9.10 -23.99 -6.34
CA ASP A 41 9.49 -23.35 -7.60
C ASP A 41 9.45 -21.82 -7.44
N ILE A 42 10.62 -21.18 -7.50
CA ILE A 42 10.76 -19.72 -7.37
C ILE A 42 10.01 -18.97 -8.47
N LEU A 43 9.77 -19.56 -9.65
CA LEU A 43 8.99 -18.92 -10.69
C LEU A 43 7.54 -18.64 -10.25
N LEU A 44 7.02 -19.35 -9.26
CA LEU A 44 5.71 -19.09 -8.65
C LEU A 44 5.67 -17.79 -7.82
N LEU A 45 6.81 -17.21 -7.46
CA LEU A 45 6.86 -15.89 -6.82
C LEU A 45 6.43 -14.78 -7.78
N LEU A 46 6.65 -14.94 -9.08
CA LEU A 46 6.28 -13.94 -10.10
C LEU A 46 4.75 -13.69 -10.17
N PRO A 47 3.90 -14.71 -10.39
CA PRO A 47 2.45 -14.51 -10.35
C PRO A 47 1.97 -14.07 -8.97
N MET A 48 2.64 -14.49 -7.89
CA MET A 48 2.32 -14.05 -6.53
C MET A 48 2.52 -12.54 -6.35
N ILE A 49 3.60 -11.98 -6.90
CA ILE A 49 3.83 -10.54 -6.94
C ILE A 49 2.75 -9.84 -7.74
N ILE A 50 2.41 -10.35 -8.92
CA ILE A 50 1.40 -9.72 -9.78
C ILE A 50 0.06 -9.67 -9.05
N VAL A 51 -0.40 -10.80 -8.52
CA VAL A 51 -1.69 -10.88 -7.81
C VAL A 51 -1.67 -10.07 -6.52
N GLY A 52 -0.54 -10.00 -5.80
CA GLY A 52 -0.44 -9.22 -4.56
C GLY A 52 -0.27 -7.71 -4.77
N GLN A 53 0.65 -7.30 -5.64
CA GLN A 53 1.09 -5.91 -5.79
C GLN A 53 0.23 -5.09 -6.74
N VAL A 54 -0.32 -5.69 -7.81
CA VAL A 54 -1.15 -4.93 -8.78
C VAL A 54 -2.40 -4.32 -8.12
N PRO A 55 -3.17 -5.05 -7.29
CA PRO A 55 -4.31 -4.46 -6.58
C PRO A 55 -3.90 -3.38 -5.59
N LEU A 56 -2.75 -3.54 -4.91
CA LEU A 56 -2.20 -2.53 -4.00
C LEU A 56 -1.83 -1.26 -4.75
N LEU A 57 -1.18 -1.36 -5.91
CA LEU A 57 -0.87 -0.23 -6.77
C LEU A 57 -2.12 0.44 -7.32
N TYR A 58 -3.12 -0.34 -7.72
CA TYR A 58 -4.40 0.18 -8.18
C TYR A 58 -5.11 0.99 -7.07
N HIS A 59 -5.09 0.49 -5.84
CA HIS A 59 -5.59 1.20 -4.67
C HIS A 59 -4.81 2.50 -4.41
N ALA A 60 -3.49 2.43 -4.41
CA ALA A 60 -2.62 3.60 -4.21
C ALA A 60 -2.83 4.66 -5.31
N TRP A 61 -3.10 4.23 -6.55
CA TRP A 61 -3.38 5.11 -7.67
C TRP A 61 -4.70 5.86 -7.51
N HIS A 62 -5.76 5.18 -7.08
CA HIS A 62 -7.05 5.83 -6.79
C HIS A 62 -6.93 6.80 -5.61
N ARG A 63 -6.25 6.41 -4.52
CA ARG A 63 -5.95 7.32 -3.39
C ARG A 63 -5.19 8.55 -3.87
N LYS A 64 -4.15 8.38 -4.70
CA LYS A 64 -3.42 9.50 -5.32
C LYS A 64 -4.36 10.42 -6.09
N LYS A 65 -5.21 9.88 -6.99
CA LYS A 65 -6.15 10.68 -7.77
C LYS A 65 -7.10 11.49 -6.87
N LEU A 66 -7.61 10.87 -5.81
CA LEU A 66 -8.49 11.52 -4.86
C LEU A 66 -7.77 12.62 -4.08
N LEU A 67 -6.57 12.37 -3.56
CA LEU A 67 -5.77 13.38 -2.85
C LEU A 67 -5.42 14.58 -3.74
N LEU A 68 -5.07 14.34 -5.01
CA LEU A 68 -4.80 15.41 -5.98
C LEU A 68 -6.04 16.28 -6.27
N SER A 69 -7.26 15.76 -6.06
CA SER A 69 -8.49 16.53 -6.24
C SER A 69 -8.82 17.47 -5.06
N PHE A 70 -8.22 17.24 -3.89
CA PHE A 70 -8.51 18.04 -2.69
C PHE A 70 -7.72 19.34 -2.60
N ASN A 71 -6.55 19.39 -3.22
CA ASN A 71 -5.62 20.50 -3.09
C ASN A 71 -4.82 20.74 -4.38
N GLU A 72 -4.87 21.98 -4.87
CA GLU A 72 -4.20 22.42 -6.10
C GLU A 72 -2.75 22.86 -5.87
N ASN A 73 -2.29 22.94 -4.62
CA ASN A 73 -0.94 23.38 -4.30
C ASN A 73 0.12 22.47 -4.93
N THR A 74 0.99 23.05 -5.77
CA THR A 74 2.02 22.32 -6.53
C THR A 74 2.95 21.49 -5.64
N ARG A 75 3.35 22.01 -4.46
CA ARG A 75 4.23 21.29 -3.52
C ARG A 75 3.52 20.09 -2.91
N TYR A 76 2.24 20.24 -2.58
CA TYR A 76 1.39 19.16 -2.10
C TYR A 76 1.25 18.07 -3.18
N GLN A 77 0.92 18.46 -4.41
CA GLN A 77 0.74 17.52 -5.52
C GLN A 77 2.02 16.75 -5.87
N GLN A 78 3.17 17.42 -5.86
CA GLN A 78 4.47 16.76 -6.04
C GLN A 78 4.71 15.71 -4.96
N LEU A 79 4.42 16.04 -3.70
CA LEU A 79 4.61 15.11 -2.59
C LEU A 79 3.67 13.90 -2.67
N VAL A 80 2.40 14.09 -3.03
CA VAL A 80 1.43 13.01 -3.29
C VAL A 80 1.90 12.11 -4.45
N ARG A 81 2.46 12.69 -5.51
CA ARG A 81 3.04 11.92 -6.63
C ARG A 81 4.26 11.12 -6.18
N SER A 82 5.11 11.67 -5.32
CA SER A 82 6.28 11.00 -4.75
C SER A 82 5.90 9.86 -3.80
N GLU A 83 4.85 10.01 -3.00
CA GLU A 83 4.29 8.94 -2.17
C GLU A 83 3.87 7.76 -3.06
N PHE A 84 3.13 8.03 -4.15
CA PHE A 84 2.74 6.99 -5.09
C PHE A 84 3.95 6.37 -5.83
N ALA A 85 4.93 7.17 -6.25
CA ALA A 85 6.15 6.67 -6.87
C ALA A 85 6.92 5.72 -5.93
N SER A 86 6.94 6.03 -4.63
CA SER A 86 7.50 5.12 -3.62
C SER A 86 6.74 3.80 -3.53
N LYS A 87 5.41 3.81 -3.61
CA LYS A 87 4.60 2.57 -3.68
C LYS A 87 4.90 1.77 -4.96
N PHE A 88 5.12 2.45 -6.08
CA PHE A 88 5.48 1.82 -7.36
C PHE A 88 6.89 1.21 -7.37
N ALA A 89 7.84 1.79 -6.64
CA ALA A 89 9.19 1.23 -6.52
C ALA A 89 9.23 -0.13 -5.81
N GLN A 90 8.24 -0.44 -4.96
CA GLN A 90 8.20 -1.67 -4.16
C GLN A 90 8.20 -2.96 -4.99
N PRO A 91 7.29 -3.17 -5.96
CA PRO A 91 7.33 -4.36 -6.79
C PRO A 91 8.61 -4.46 -7.62
N LEU A 92 9.19 -3.33 -8.06
CA LEU A 92 10.45 -3.33 -8.79
C LEU A 92 11.60 -3.83 -7.92
N LEU A 93 11.71 -3.35 -6.68
CA LEU A 93 12.71 -3.83 -5.72
C LEU A 93 12.53 -5.31 -5.41
N LEU A 94 11.28 -5.76 -5.26
CA LEU A 94 11.00 -7.18 -5.00
C LEU A 94 11.37 -8.07 -6.19
N LEU A 95 11.13 -7.62 -7.43
CA LEU A 95 11.58 -8.31 -8.64
C LEU A 95 13.10 -8.37 -8.74
N MET A 96 13.80 -7.28 -8.41
CA MET A 96 15.26 -7.28 -8.36
C MET A 96 15.79 -8.28 -7.32
N LEU A 97 15.17 -8.34 -6.14
CA LEU A 97 15.53 -9.29 -5.10
C LEU A 97 15.32 -10.75 -5.54
N ILE A 98 14.21 -11.07 -6.22
CA ILE A 98 13.98 -12.42 -6.76
C ILE A 98 15.02 -12.75 -7.83
N ALA A 99 15.26 -11.84 -8.78
CA ALA A 99 16.28 -12.05 -9.81
C ALA A 99 17.66 -12.28 -9.20
N SER A 100 17.97 -11.60 -8.09
CA SER A 100 19.25 -11.78 -7.38
C SER A 100 19.36 -13.14 -6.69
N VAL A 101 18.24 -13.70 -6.22
CA VAL A 101 18.21 -15.08 -5.68
C VAL A 101 18.39 -16.09 -6.80
N GLU A 102 17.68 -15.92 -7.93
CA GLU A 102 17.76 -16.81 -9.10
C GLU A 102 19.15 -16.82 -9.74
N LEU A 103 19.85 -15.68 -9.74
CA LEU A 103 21.22 -15.56 -10.23
C LEU A 103 22.27 -16.00 -9.19
N GLU A 104 21.83 -16.53 -8.05
CA GLU A 104 22.68 -16.96 -6.92
C GLU A 104 23.55 -15.83 -6.34
N TRP A 105 23.22 -14.56 -6.60
CA TRP A 105 23.94 -13.40 -6.05
C TRP A 105 23.67 -13.21 -4.56
N ILE A 106 22.49 -13.64 -4.09
CA ILE A 106 22.11 -13.61 -2.68
C ILE A 106 21.42 -14.92 -2.28
N THR A 107 21.53 -15.28 -1.01
CA THR A 107 20.82 -16.46 -0.47
C THR A 107 19.34 -16.15 -0.20
N LEU A 108 18.52 -17.20 -0.09
CA LEU A 108 17.12 -17.07 0.35
C LEU A 108 17.00 -16.39 1.73
N LEU A 109 17.95 -16.64 2.64
CA LEU A 109 17.96 -15.98 3.95
C LEU A 109 18.17 -14.47 3.81
N THR A 110 19.13 -14.06 2.96
CA THR A 110 19.38 -12.64 2.64
C THR A 110 18.15 -11.99 2.03
N PHE A 111 17.44 -12.70 1.14
CA PHE A 111 16.17 -12.25 0.57
C PHE A 111 15.12 -11.97 1.65
N ILE A 112 14.91 -12.90 2.58
CA ILE A 112 13.92 -12.74 3.66
C ILE A 112 14.26 -11.53 4.54
N ILE A 113 15.53 -11.38 4.93
CA ILE A 113 16.00 -10.26 5.75
C ILE A 113 15.79 -8.93 5.00
N ALA A 114 16.20 -8.86 3.73
CA ALA A 114 16.04 -7.67 2.91
C ALA A 114 14.57 -7.29 2.71
N ALA A 115 13.70 -8.27 2.46
CA ALA A 115 12.27 -8.07 2.33
C ALA A 115 11.66 -7.52 3.64
N PHE A 116 12.05 -8.07 4.79
CA PHE A 116 11.59 -7.60 6.11
C PHE A 116 12.03 -6.16 6.40
N ILE A 117 13.31 -5.84 6.18
CA ILE A 117 13.84 -4.47 6.34
C ILE A 117 13.15 -3.51 5.37
N GLY A 118 12.88 -3.95 4.14
CA GLY A 118 12.13 -3.19 3.14
C GLY A 118 10.74 -2.83 3.63
N ILE A 119 9.96 -3.82 4.12
CA ILE A 119 8.61 -3.59 4.67
C ILE A 119 8.67 -2.56 5.81
N LEU A 120 9.58 -2.72 6.76
CA LEU A 120 9.71 -1.81 7.90
C LEU A 120 10.04 -0.38 7.45
N SER A 121 10.98 -0.23 6.52
CA SER A 121 11.38 1.06 5.96
C SER A 121 10.21 1.77 5.27
N LEU A 122 9.37 1.00 4.57
CA LEU A 122 8.20 1.52 3.87
C LEU A 122 7.09 1.99 4.82
N LEU A 123 6.90 1.29 5.95
CA LEU A 123 5.95 1.74 6.99
C LEU A 123 6.39 3.10 7.55
N ILE A 124 7.67 3.24 7.89
CA ILE A 124 8.25 4.49 8.39
C ILE A 124 8.09 5.61 7.35
N LEU A 125 8.39 5.30 6.08
CA LEU A 125 8.29 6.27 5.00
C LEU A 125 6.85 6.74 4.77
N SER A 126 5.87 5.85 4.90
CA SER A 126 4.44 6.19 4.81
C SER A 126 4.05 7.23 5.87
N VAL A 127 4.49 7.04 7.12
CA VAL A 127 4.22 7.99 8.21
C VAL A 127 4.92 9.32 7.96
N ARG A 128 6.15 9.31 7.44
CA ARG A 128 6.87 10.53 7.07
C ARG A 128 6.17 11.30 5.95
N PHE A 129 5.63 10.63 4.94
CA PHE A 129 4.85 11.28 3.88
C PHE A 129 3.58 11.93 4.44
N ASP A 130 2.80 11.19 5.23
CA ASP A 130 1.58 11.72 5.88
C ASP A 130 1.89 12.97 6.73
N ARG A 131 2.99 12.93 7.50
CA ARG A 131 3.43 14.09 8.31
C ARG A 131 3.76 15.31 7.43
N LYS A 132 4.58 15.12 6.39
CA LYS A 132 4.95 16.20 5.47
C LYS A 132 3.75 16.75 4.69
N LEU A 133 2.79 15.89 4.32
CA LEU A 133 1.55 16.32 3.66
C LEU A 133 0.70 17.16 4.59
N LYS A 134 0.62 16.79 5.89
CA LYS A 134 -0.11 17.56 6.90
C LYS A 134 0.55 18.90 7.26
N GLU A 135 1.88 18.99 7.17
CA GLU A 135 2.63 20.26 7.31
C GLU A 135 2.30 21.25 6.17
N ILE A 136 2.00 20.74 4.96
CA ILE A 136 1.64 21.57 3.80
C ILE A 136 0.13 21.87 3.75
N ASP A 137 -0.70 20.89 4.11
CA ASP A 137 -2.15 20.99 4.13
C ASP A 137 -2.69 20.48 5.48
N PRO A 138 -3.04 21.39 6.41
CA PRO A 138 -3.59 21.01 7.71
C PRO A 138 -4.86 20.17 7.63
N LEU A 139 -5.61 20.26 6.52
CA LEU A 139 -6.84 19.49 6.27
C LEU A 139 -6.56 18.11 5.64
N HIS A 140 -5.29 17.73 5.47
CA HIS A 140 -4.93 16.43 4.93
C HIS A 140 -5.35 15.29 5.86
N VAL A 141 -6.09 14.33 5.30
CA VAL A 141 -6.52 13.12 5.99
C VAL A 141 -5.40 12.08 5.90
N THR A 142 -4.87 11.69 7.06
CA THR A 142 -3.76 10.72 7.16
C THR A 142 -4.25 9.28 7.09
N GLY A 143 -3.37 8.34 6.72
CA GLY A 143 -3.69 6.91 6.73
C GLY A 143 -3.99 6.39 8.15
N VAL A 144 -3.30 6.92 9.16
CA VAL A 144 -3.52 6.57 10.58
C VAL A 144 -4.91 6.99 11.05
N GLU A 145 -5.33 8.20 10.68
CA GLU A 145 -6.64 8.75 11.01
C GLU A 145 -7.77 7.94 10.35
N LEU A 146 -7.63 7.61 9.07
CA LEU A 146 -8.55 6.70 8.36
C LEU A 146 -8.68 5.36 9.08
N GLY A 147 -7.56 4.75 9.47
CA GLY A 147 -7.57 3.49 10.23
C GLY A 147 -8.27 3.61 11.58
N HIS A 148 -8.03 4.69 12.32
CA HIS A 148 -8.66 4.93 13.62
C HIS A 148 -10.18 5.10 13.51
N VAL A 149 -10.64 5.89 12.54
CA VAL A 149 -12.08 6.13 12.31
C VAL A 149 -12.78 4.83 11.89
N GLN A 150 -12.15 4.02 11.04
CA GLN A 150 -12.69 2.71 10.67
C GLN A 150 -12.80 1.77 11.88
N LEU A 151 -11.78 1.72 12.74
CA LEU A 151 -11.81 0.90 13.96
C LEU A 151 -12.95 1.34 14.90
N GLN A 152 -13.12 2.64 15.12
CA GLN A 152 -14.22 3.17 15.92
C GLN A 152 -15.59 2.86 15.33
N ARG A 153 -15.76 2.95 14.00
CA ARG A 153 -17.03 2.58 13.34
C ARG A 153 -17.33 1.10 13.48
N LYS A 154 -16.31 0.23 13.41
CA LYS A 154 -16.48 -1.21 13.64
C LYS A 154 -16.88 -1.53 15.07
N LYS A 155 -16.22 -0.91 16.07
CA LYS A 155 -16.58 -1.09 17.49
C LYS A 155 -18.03 -0.69 17.77
N ARG A 156 -18.46 0.48 17.27
CA ARG A 156 -19.86 0.92 17.40
C ARG A 156 -20.88 -0.02 16.74
N LYS A 157 -20.52 -0.66 15.63
CA LYS A 157 -21.37 -1.66 14.97
C LYS A 157 -21.41 -3.01 15.68
N SER A 158 -20.41 -3.35 16.49
CA SER A 158 -20.40 -4.59 17.28
C SER A 158 -21.08 -4.45 18.64
N GLU A 159 -21.25 -3.21 19.11
CA GLU A 159 -21.91 -2.86 20.38
C GLU A 159 -23.40 -2.51 20.23
N ALA A 160 -23.88 -2.35 19.00
CA ALA A 160 -25.27 -2.07 18.64
C ALA A 160 -25.94 -3.33 18.06
#